data_AF-A0A2N6DDT5-F1
#
_entry.id   AF-A0A2N6DDT5-F1
#
_cell.length_a   1.000
_cell.length_b   1.000
_cell.length_c   1.000
_cell.angle_alpha   90.00
_cell.angle_beta   90.00
_cell.angle_gamma   90.00
#
_symmetry.space_group_name_H-M   'P 1'
#
loop_
_entity.id
_entity.type
_entity.pdbx_description
1 polymer ?
#
loop_
_entity_poly.entity_id
_entity_poly.type
_entity_poly.pdbx_seq_one_letter_code
_entity_poly.pdbx_strand_id
1 'polypeptide(L)'
;MSLLQKKIDELRQKIVAIYSLPVDINGYLPCHHAEFSNAMTGNYDVDILKSRHMRIYANSSAEKRRATNTKPFLLQAYVRDTGEVLNDLSLPIYVNGKHWGALIIGLTPDKLLGNVQG
;
A
#
# COMPACT_ATOMS: atom_id res chain seq x y z
N MET A 1 -0.42 -18.38 -6.57
CA MET A 1 -0.46 -16.90 -6.52
C MET A 1 -1.90 -16.44 -6.73
N SER A 2 -2.46 -15.56 -5.88
CA SER A 2 -3.87 -15.16 -6.00
C SER A 2 -4.10 -14.17 -7.15
N LEU A 3 -5.32 -14.10 -7.70
CA LEU A 3 -5.67 -13.13 -8.74
C LEU A 3 -5.45 -11.68 -8.27
N LEU A 4 -5.77 -11.39 -7.00
CA LEU A 4 -5.58 -10.07 -6.42
C LEU A 4 -4.10 -9.68 -6.37
N GLN A 5 -3.23 -10.59 -5.93
CA GLN A 5 -1.78 -10.36 -5.91
C GLN A 5 -1.23 -10.05 -7.30
N LYS A 6 -1.66 -10.81 -8.31
CA LYS A 6 -1.26 -10.55 -9.71
C LYS A 6 -1.63 -9.14 -10.16
N LYS A 7 -2.86 -8.70 -9.87
CA LYS A 7 -3.34 -7.36 -10.24
C LYS A 7 -2.56 -6.24 -9.57
N ILE A 8 -2.21 -6.39 -8.28
CA ILE A 8 -1.43 -5.37 -7.58
C ILE A 8 0.02 -5.30 -8.09
N ASP A 9 0.62 -6.44 -8.43
CA ASP A 9 1.97 -6.48 -9.01
C ASP A 9 2.00 -5.80 -10.39
N GLU A 10 1.03 -6.12 -11.25
CA GLU A 10 0.85 -5.47 -12.57
C GLU A 10 0.63 -3.96 -12.42
N LEU A 11 -0.24 -3.55 -11.48
CA LEU A 11 -0.50 -2.14 -11.22
C LEU A 11 0.76 -1.41 -10.76
N ARG A 12 1.51 -1.99 -9.80
CA ARG A 12 2.74 -1.39 -9.27
C ARG A 12 3.74 -1.11 -10.40
N GLN A 13 3.91 -2.06 -11.31
CA GLN A 13 4.80 -1.92 -12.45
C GLN A 13 4.29 -0.86 -13.44
N LYS A 14 3.00 -0.88 -13.78
CA LYS A 14 2.40 0.02 -14.77
C LYS A 14 2.53 1.50 -14.38
N ILE A 15 2.38 1.82 -13.10
CA ILE A 15 2.46 3.20 -12.60
C ILE A 15 3.80 3.51 -11.92
N VAL A 16 4.74 2.55 -11.93
CA VAL A 16 6.07 2.66 -11.32
C VAL A 16 5.99 3.12 -9.85
N ALA A 17 5.10 2.50 -9.08
CA ALA A 17 4.92 2.78 -7.66
C ALA A 17 5.89 1.97 -6.79
N ILE A 18 6.16 2.47 -5.58
CA ILE A 18 6.85 1.73 -4.53
C ILE A 18 5.96 0.58 -4.03
N TYR A 19 4.66 0.83 -3.90
CA TYR A 19 3.65 -0.18 -3.59
C TYR A 19 2.28 0.21 -4.15
N SER A 20 1.41 -0.78 -4.32
CA SER A 20 -0.02 -0.63 -4.63
C SER A 20 -0.81 -1.73 -3.91
N LEU A 21 -1.41 -1.44 -2.76
CA LEU A 21 -1.89 -2.48 -1.84
C LEU A 21 -3.33 -2.21 -1.38
N PRO A 22 -4.21 -3.22 -1.36
CA PRO A 22 -5.49 -3.09 -0.68
C PRO A 22 -5.29 -3.21 0.83
N VAL A 23 -5.95 -2.35 1.59
CA VAL A 23 -6.02 -2.41 3.05
C VAL A 23 -7.46 -2.21 3.48
N ASP A 24 -7.98 -3.05 4.36
CA ASP A 24 -9.35 -2.90 4.88
C ASP A 24 -9.44 -1.73 5.87
N ILE A 25 -10.66 -1.35 6.27
CA ILE A 25 -10.90 -0.27 7.25
C ILE A 25 -10.24 -0.48 8.62
N ASN A 26 -9.86 -1.71 8.97
CA ASN A 26 -9.18 -2.06 10.23
C ASN A 26 -7.65 -2.07 10.08
N GLY A 27 -7.13 -1.81 8.87
CA GLY A 27 -5.70 -1.87 8.57
C GLY A 27 -5.23 -3.25 8.10
N TYR A 28 -6.12 -4.23 7.93
CA TYR A 28 -5.73 -5.56 7.45
C TYR A 28 -5.37 -5.54 5.97
N LEU A 29 -4.18 -6.02 5.66
CA LEU A 29 -3.62 -6.10 4.32
C LEU A 29 -3.64 -7.56 3.86
N PRO A 30 -4.64 -7.99 3.06
CA PRO A 30 -4.84 -9.40 2.73
C PRO A 30 -3.74 -9.97 1.83
N CYS A 31 -3.10 -9.13 1.00
CA CYS A 31 -2.03 -9.54 0.09
C CYS A 31 -1.01 -8.43 -0.06
N HIS A 32 0.25 -8.82 -0.20
CA HIS A 32 1.35 -7.92 -0.55
C HIS A 32 1.92 -8.31 -1.93
N HIS A 33 2.81 -7.49 -2.48
CA HIS A 33 3.59 -7.87 -3.66
C HIS A 33 4.32 -9.20 -3.46
N ALA A 34 4.52 -9.94 -4.56
CA ALA A 34 5.05 -11.31 -4.53
C ALA A 34 6.34 -11.45 -3.70
N GLU A 35 7.30 -10.52 -3.85
CA GLU A 35 8.58 -10.53 -3.13
C GLU A 35 8.48 -10.39 -1.60
N PHE A 36 7.32 -9.97 -1.10
CA PHE A 36 7.01 -9.80 0.32
C PHE A 36 5.87 -10.72 0.77
N SER A 37 5.58 -11.77 0.00
CA SER A 37 4.51 -12.72 0.30
C SER A 37 5.00 -14.17 0.40
N ASN A 38 6.20 -14.35 0.95
CA ASN A 38 6.76 -15.68 1.20
C ASN A 38 6.00 -16.38 2.33
N ALA A 39 6.02 -17.71 2.31
CA ALA A 39 5.51 -18.50 3.44
C ALA A 39 6.30 -18.18 4.72
N MET A 40 5.61 -18.21 5.86
CA MET A 40 6.25 -18.07 7.17
C MET A 40 7.27 -19.20 7.37
N THR A 41 8.48 -18.82 7.74
CA THR A 41 9.59 -19.74 8.01
C THR A 41 9.70 -20.10 9.50
N GLY A 42 9.09 -19.30 10.38
CA GLY A 42 9.25 -19.38 11.83
C GLY A 42 10.46 -18.62 12.35
N ASN A 43 11.33 -18.12 11.45
CA ASN A 43 12.40 -17.20 11.81
C ASN A 43 11.90 -15.76 11.71
N TYR A 44 11.84 -15.07 12.85
CA TYR A 44 11.37 -13.70 12.95
C TYR A 44 12.08 -12.74 11.99
N ASP A 45 13.41 -12.81 11.90
CA ASP A 45 14.22 -11.88 11.10
C ASP A 45 13.96 -12.03 9.59
N VAL A 46 13.61 -13.25 9.16
CA VAL A 46 13.22 -13.52 7.77
C VAL A 46 11.78 -13.09 7.53
N ASP A 47 10.88 -13.51 8.42
CA ASP A 47 9.45 -13.36 8.24
C ASP A 47 9.03 -11.89 8.30
N ILE A 48 9.64 -11.08 9.18
CA ILE A 48 9.33 -9.64 9.27
C ILE A 48 9.57 -8.92 7.94
N LEU A 49 10.58 -9.35 7.18
CA LEU A 49 10.98 -8.77 5.89
C LEU A 49 10.23 -9.38 4.71
N LYS A 50 10.03 -10.70 4.70
CA LYS A 50 9.59 -11.46 3.51
C LYS A 50 8.13 -11.89 3.52
N SER A 51 7.44 -11.79 4.66
CA SER A 51 6.09 -12.35 4.84
C SER A 51 5.11 -11.27 5.32
N ARG A 52 5.02 -10.17 4.57
CA ARG A 52 4.33 -8.91 4.93
C ARG A 52 2.84 -8.85 4.54
N HIS A 53 2.31 -9.94 4.00
CA HIS A 53 0.88 -10.10 3.71
C HIS A 53 0.14 -10.64 4.95
N MET A 54 -1.19 -10.53 4.95
CA MET A 54 -2.06 -11.00 6.03
C MET A 54 -1.72 -10.37 7.40
N ARG A 55 -1.34 -9.09 7.40
CA ARG A 55 -0.96 -8.33 8.60
C ARG A 55 -1.86 -7.10 8.80
N ILE A 56 -1.87 -6.57 10.02
CA ILE A 56 -2.57 -5.33 10.35
C ILE A 56 -1.55 -4.17 10.36
N TYR A 57 -1.86 -3.12 9.61
CA TYR A 57 -1.13 -1.86 9.52
C TYR A 57 -2.03 -0.73 10.01
N ALA A 58 -2.08 -0.54 11.32
CA ALA A 58 -2.91 0.46 12.00
C ALA A 58 -2.19 1.10 13.20
N ASN A 59 -0.86 1.19 13.14
CA ASN A 59 -0.02 1.65 14.26
C ASN A 59 0.11 3.18 14.29
N SER A 60 -0.14 3.86 13.17
CA SER A 60 -0.12 5.33 13.10
C SER A 60 -1.46 5.94 12.70
N SER A 61 -1.66 7.23 13.02
CA SER A 61 -2.81 8.00 12.54
C SER A 61 -2.84 8.08 11.02
N ALA A 62 -1.68 8.15 10.37
CA ALA A 62 -1.56 8.10 8.92
C ALA A 62 -2.11 6.79 8.34
N GLU A 63 -1.71 5.65 8.89
CA GLU A 63 -2.19 4.32 8.46
C GLU A 63 -3.70 4.13 8.68
N LYS A 64 -4.24 4.64 9.80
CA LYS A 64 -5.68 4.59 10.06
C LYS A 64 -6.46 5.50 9.10
N ARG A 65 -5.96 6.70 8.81
CA ARG A 65 -6.62 7.66 7.91
C ARG A 65 -6.69 7.16 6.48
N ARG A 66 -5.61 6.60 5.92
CA ARG A 66 -5.63 6.00 4.58
C ARG A 66 -6.68 4.90 4.43
N ALA A 67 -6.78 4.02 5.43
CA ALA A 67 -7.71 2.88 5.42
C ALA A 67 -9.19 3.30 5.58
N THR A 68 -9.44 4.38 6.32
CA THR A 68 -10.81 4.83 6.67
C THR A 68 -11.30 6.00 5.81
N ASN A 69 -10.47 6.52 4.90
CA ASN A 69 -10.83 7.63 4.03
C ASN A 69 -12.01 7.29 3.11
N THR A 70 -13.06 8.09 3.15
CA THR A 70 -14.24 7.98 2.27
C THR A 70 -14.34 9.13 1.25
N LYS A 71 -13.37 10.06 1.24
CA LYS A 71 -13.26 11.09 0.19
C LYS A 71 -12.73 10.45 -1.11
N PRO A 72 -12.95 11.08 -2.29
CA PRO A 72 -12.54 10.51 -3.58
C PRO A 72 -11.06 10.06 -3.63
N PHE A 73 -10.20 10.78 -2.91
CA PHE A 73 -8.84 10.35 -2.60
C PHE A 73 -8.35 11.04 -1.33
N LEU A 74 -7.27 10.51 -0.76
CA LEU A 74 -6.45 11.15 0.28
C LEU A 74 -4.98 11.06 -0.16
N LEU A 75 -4.26 12.17 -0.13
CA LEU A 75 -2.82 12.22 -0.41
C LEU A 75 -2.07 12.62 0.87
N GLN A 76 -1.10 11.82 1.27
CA GLN A 76 -0.26 12.08 2.44
C GLN A 76 1.21 12.04 2.04
N ALA A 77 1.94 13.13 2.28
CA ALA A 77 3.40 13.15 2.14
C ALA A 77 4.05 12.93 3.51
N TYR A 78 5.05 12.05 3.57
CA TYR A 78 5.89 11.89 4.76
C TYR A 78 7.33 11.55 4.38
N VAL A 79 8.26 11.87 5.27
CA VAL A 79 9.68 11.57 5.11
C VAL A 79 9.94 10.17 5.65
N ARG A 80 10.57 9.32 4.85
CA ARG A 80 11.03 7.98 5.26
C ARG A 80 12.33 8.11 6.04
N ASP A 81 12.72 7.04 6.74
CA ASP A 81 13.99 6.97 7.48
C ASP A 81 15.22 7.19 6.57
N THR A 82 15.07 7.01 5.25
CA THR A 82 16.08 7.28 4.22
C THR A 82 16.24 8.77 3.88
N GLY A 83 15.40 9.66 4.43
CA GLY A 83 15.32 11.07 4.06
C GLY A 83 14.49 11.36 2.81
N GLU A 84 14.05 10.31 2.11
CA GLU A 84 13.20 10.44 0.91
C GLU A 84 11.75 10.77 1.29
N VAL A 85 11.15 11.68 0.54
CA VAL A 85 9.71 11.95 0.63
C VAL A 85 8.94 10.85 -0.09
N LEU A 86 7.94 10.29 0.57
CA LEU A 86 6.99 9.36 -0.01
C LEU A 86 5.60 9.98 0.00
N ASN A 87 4.92 9.91 -1.14
CA ASN A 87 3.53 10.32 -1.28
C ASN A 87 2.65 9.06 -1.27
N ASP A 88 1.85 8.89 -0.22
CA ASP A 88 0.83 7.84 -0.10
C ASP A 88 -0.51 8.39 -0.64
N LEU A 89 -0.93 7.86 -1.79
CA LEU A 89 -2.24 8.09 -2.38
C LEU A 89 -3.19 6.97 -1.98
N SER A 90 -4.31 7.32 -1.36
CA SER A 90 -5.33 6.39 -0.89
C SER A 90 -6.63 6.60 -1.65
N LEU A 91 -7.13 5.53 -2.27
CA LEU A 91 -8.39 5.51 -3.03
C LEU A 91 -9.39 4.56 -2.36
N PRO A 92 -10.60 5.00 -2.00
CA PRO A 92 -11.55 4.14 -1.28
C PRO A 92 -12.02 2.97 -2.15
N ILE A 93 -12.09 1.79 -1.56
CA ILE A 93 -12.61 0.55 -2.13
C ILE A 93 -13.99 0.28 -1.54
N TYR A 94 -14.96 0.09 -2.41
CA TYR A 94 -16.31 -0.32 -2.05
C TYR A 94 -16.60 -1.72 -2.60
N VAL A 95 -17.19 -2.58 -1.77
CA VAL A 95 -17.66 -3.91 -2.15
C VAL A 95 -19.15 -3.96 -1.83
N ASN A 96 -19.99 -4.20 -2.84
CA ASN A 96 -21.45 -4.22 -2.71
C ASN A 96 -22.01 -2.94 -2.03
N GLY A 97 -21.48 -1.77 -2.40
CA GLY A 97 -21.89 -0.47 -1.84
C GLY A 97 -21.37 -0.18 -0.42
N LYS A 98 -20.69 -1.12 0.24
CA LYS A 98 -20.09 -0.91 1.56
C LYS A 98 -18.61 -0.54 1.44
N HIS A 99 -18.18 0.49 2.17
CA HIS A 99 -16.78 0.85 2.27
C HIS A 99 -16.01 -0.31 2.92
N TRP A 100 -15.09 -0.91 2.17
CA TRP A 100 -14.29 -2.04 2.63
C TRP A 100 -12.93 -1.59 3.15
N GLY A 101 -12.37 -0.53 2.57
CA GLY A 101 -11.07 0.03 2.92
C GLY A 101 -10.52 0.85 1.76
N ALA A 102 -9.21 0.83 1.52
CA ALA A 102 -8.58 1.62 0.47
C ALA A 102 -7.55 0.83 -0.35
N LEU A 103 -7.35 1.24 -1.60
CA LEU A 103 -6.16 0.96 -2.38
C LEU A 103 -5.14 2.06 -2.05
N ILE A 104 -4.03 1.69 -1.44
CA ILE A 104 -2.93 2.60 -1.08
C ILE A 104 -1.81 2.48 -2.10
N ILE A 105 -1.27 3.61 -2.54
CA ILE A 105 -0.25 3.68 -3.58
C ILE A 105 0.87 4.60 -3.10
N GLY A 106 2.10 4.07 -3.01
CA GLY A 106 3.28 4.85 -2.63
C GLY A 106 4.02 5.35 -3.88
N LEU A 107 4.13 6.65 -4.03
CA LEU A 107 4.80 7.31 -5.16
C LEU A 107 5.94 8.21 -4.67
N THR A 108 7.09 8.13 -5.33
CA THR A 108 8.12 9.16 -5.18
C THR A 108 7.66 10.47 -5.84
N PRO A 109 8.16 11.64 -5.41
CA PRO A 109 7.74 12.94 -5.94
C PRO A 109 7.85 13.04 -7.47
N ASP A 110 8.93 12.51 -8.06
CA ASP A 110 9.15 12.50 -9.50
C ASP A 110 8.06 11.69 -10.25
N LYS A 111 7.59 10.59 -9.66
CA LYS A 111 6.52 9.77 -10.24
C LYS A 111 5.15 10.39 -10.07
N LEU A 112 4.93 11.14 -8.98
CA LEU A 112 3.68 11.84 -8.73
C LEU A 112 3.50 13.04 -9.67
N LEU A 113 4.56 13.83 -9.88
CA LEU A 113 4.49 15.07 -10.67
C LEU A 113 4.54 14.82 -12.18
N GLY A 114 4.94 13.61 -12.60
CA GLY A 114 5.36 13.37 -13.98
C GLY A 114 6.70 14.06 -14.26
N ASN A 115 7.29 13.84 -15.43
CA ASN A 115 8.52 14.52 -15.85
C ASN A 115 8.26 16.03 -16.04
N VAL A 116 8.16 16.78 -14.94
CA VAL A 116 8.18 18.23 -14.97
C VAL A 116 9.65 18.62 -15.09
N GLN A 117 10.11 18.76 -16.33
CA GLN A 117 11.29 19.57 -16.59
C GLN A 117 10.90 21.00 -16.23
N GLY A 118 11.51 21.52 -15.16
CA GLY A 118 11.46 22.95 -14.83
C GLY A 118 12.19 23.78 -15.86
#